data_AF-A0A373FMX3-F1
#
_entry.id   AF-A0A373FMX3-F1
#
_cell.length_a   1.000
_cell.length_b   1.000
_cell.length_c   1.000
_cell.angle_alpha   90.00
_cell.angle_beta   90.00
_cell.angle_gamma   90.00
#
_symmetry.space_group_name_H-M   'P 1'
#
loop_
_entity.id
_entity.type
_entity.pdbx_description
1 polymer ?
#
loop_
_entity_poly.entity_id
_entity_poly.type
_entity_poly.pdbx_seq_one_letter_code
_entity_poly.pdbx_strand_id
1 'polypeptide(L)'
;MHVQARSRAGLALTLAIAAALAGCNSIDGAAHRVANVITPYKIEVVQGNFVSKEQVQALQPGMSRQQVRDILGTPLVTSVFHADRWEYVFTIKRPGVDPQVRKLTVFFQGDSFARAEGDEMPSEAEFVASLQGMKGKPKVPQLEATEAQLAKFPVRNNDDSANAPAITAPAATSYPPLESR
;
A
#
# COMPACT_ATOMS: atom_id res chain seq x y z
N MET A 1 -45.12 -46.40 38.57
CA MET A 1 -43.74 -46.27 38.02
C MET A 1 -43.64 -45.42 36.74
N HIS A 2 -44.72 -45.16 35.99
CA HIS A 2 -44.67 -44.40 34.73
C HIS A 2 -44.48 -42.87 34.86
N VAL A 3 -44.85 -42.25 35.98
CA VAL A 3 -44.76 -40.78 36.19
C VAL A 3 -43.31 -40.32 36.38
N GLN A 4 -42.50 -41.08 37.12
CA GLN A 4 -41.08 -40.76 37.32
C GLN A 4 -40.24 -40.94 36.04
N ALA A 5 -40.59 -41.89 35.18
CA ALA A 5 -39.93 -42.08 33.88
C ALA A 5 -40.21 -40.91 32.91
N ARG A 6 -41.46 -40.41 32.89
CA ARG A 6 -41.85 -39.25 32.07
C ARG A 6 -41.20 -37.94 32.54
N SER A 7 -41.08 -37.75 33.86
CA SER A 7 -40.40 -36.58 34.45
C SER A 7 -38.89 -36.57 34.17
N ARG A 8 -38.22 -37.74 34.24
CA ARG A 8 -36.80 -37.89 33.90
C ARG A 8 -36.51 -37.69 32.41
N ALA A 9 -37.40 -38.18 31.53
CA ALA A 9 -37.29 -37.96 30.09
C ALA A 9 -37.48 -36.49 29.70
N GLY A 10 -38.42 -35.78 30.34
CA GLY A 10 -38.61 -34.34 30.17
C GLY A 10 -37.38 -33.54 30.60
N LEU A 11 -36.79 -33.87 31.76
CA LEU A 11 -35.57 -33.22 32.25
C LEU A 11 -34.38 -33.44 31.30
N ALA A 12 -34.18 -34.68 30.81
CA ALA A 12 -33.13 -34.99 29.85
C ALA A 12 -33.29 -34.25 28.52
N LEU A 13 -34.52 -34.12 28.02
CA LEU A 13 -34.82 -33.36 26.81
C LEU A 13 -34.56 -31.86 27.00
N THR A 14 -34.94 -31.28 28.14
CA THR A 14 -34.64 -29.87 28.43
C THR A 14 -33.14 -29.59 28.56
N LEU A 15 -32.37 -30.53 29.13
CA LEU A 15 -30.93 -30.40 29.25
C LEU A 15 -30.23 -30.48 27.88
N ALA A 16 -30.70 -31.37 26.99
CA ALA A 16 -30.18 -31.51 25.64
C ALA A 16 -30.45 -30.27 24.78
N ILE A 17 -31.65 -29.68 24.90
CA ILE A 17 -32.01 -28.44 24.22
C ILE A 17 -31.15 -27.28 24.72
N ALA A 18 -30.97 -27.15 26.04
CA ALA A 18 -30.12 -26.10 26.63
C ALA A 18 -28.65 -26.21 26.16
N ALA A 19 -28.11 -27.43 26.06
CA ALA A 19 -26.78 -27.68 25.53
C ALA A 19 -26.65 -27.32 24.03
N ALA A 20 -27.68 -27.60 23.23
CA ALA A 20 -27.70 -27.26 21.81
C ALA A 20 -27.76 -25.74 21.58
N LEU A 21 -28.56 -24.99 22.36
CA LEU A 21 -28.62 -23.53 22.27
C LEU A 21 -27.33 -22.83 22.75
N ALA A 22 -26.63 -23.40 23.73
CA ALA A 22 -25.34 -22.87 24.19
C ALA A 22 -24.21 -23.06 23.15
N GLY A 23 -24.31 -24.06 22.27
CA GLY A 23 -23.31 -24.35 21.24
C GLY A 23 -23.26 -23.33 20.10
N CYS A 24 -24.36 -22.64 19.79
CA CYS A 24 -24.44 -21.71 18.66
C CYS A 24 -23.56 -20.46 18.82
N ASN A 25 -23.37 -19.95 20.05
CA ASN A 25 -22.51 -18.79 20.29
C ASN A 25 -21.00 -19.13 20.26
N SER A 26 -20.64 -20.40 20.47
CA SER A 26 -19.25 -20.84 20.52
C SER A 26 -18.62 -21.00 19.13
N ILE A 27 -19.41 -21.49 18.16
CA ILE A 27 -18.92 -21.80 16.81
C ILE A 27 -18.71 -20.51 16.01
N ASP A 28 -19.61 -19.54 16.14
CA ASP A 28 -19.52 -18.23 15.51
C ASP A 28 -18.29 -17.45 16.01
N GLY A 29 -18.08 -17.42 17.32
CA GLY A 29 -16.92 -16.75 17.94
C GLY A 29 -15.57 -17.40 17.60
N ALA A 30 -15.50 -18.73 17.48
CA ALA A 30 -14.29 -19.44 17.07
C ALA A 30 -13.97 -19.24 15.58
N ALA A 31 -14.99 -19.28 14.71
CA ALA A 31 -14.84 -19.04 13.29
C ALA A 31 -14.33 -17.62 12.99
N HIS A 32 -14.88 -16.60 13.68
CA HIS A 32 -14.41 -15.22 13.54
C HIS A 32 -12.98 -15.00 14.06
N ARG A 33 -12.54 -15.73 15.09
CA ARG A 33 -11.16 -15.68 15.59
C ARG A 33 -10.18 -16.27 14.58
N VAL A 34 -10.51 -17.40 13.96
CA VAL A 34 -9.66 -18.03 12.93
C VAL A 34 -9.63 -17.18 11.65
N ALA A 35 -10.76 -16.59 11.26
CA ALA A 35 -10.84 -15.69 10.11
C ALA A 35 -10.00 -14.41 10.30
N ASN A 36 -9.91 -13.88 11.54
CA ASN A 36 -9.11 -12.70 11.85
C ASN A 36 -7.59 -12.96 11.96
N VAL A 37 -7.14 -14.22 12.00
CA VAL A 37 -5.71 -14.56 11.94
C VAL A 37 -5.12 -14.26 10.56
N ILE A 38 -5.94 -14.31 9.51
CA ILE A 38 -5.54 -13.98 8.15
C ILE A 38 -6.01 -12.55 7.87
N THR A 39 -5.27 -11.56 8.36
CA THR A 39 -5.52 -10.16 7.97
C THR A 39 -5.07 -9.96 6.53
N PRO A 40 -5.98 -9.67 5.58
CA PRO A 40 -5.58 -9.37 4.21
C PRO A 40 -4.69 -8.13 4.18
N TYR A 41 -3.76 -8.09 3.21
CA TYR A 41 -2.88 -6.94 3.00
C TYR A 41 -3.72 -5.69 2.73
N LYS A 42 -3.51 -4.65 3.55
CA LYS A 42 -4.13 -3.33 3.36
C LYS A 42 -3.11 -2.41 2.72
N ILE A 43 -3.42 -1.96 1.51
CA ILE A 43 -2.62 -1.01 0.76
C ILE A 43 -2.67 0.35 1.46
N GLU A 44 -1.57 1.08 1.47
CA GLU A 44 -1.54 2.48 1.88
C GLU A 44 -2.29 3.34 0.86
N VAL A 45 -3.23 4.16 1.34
CA VAL A 45 -4.05 5.00 0.46
C VAL A 45 -3.93 6.45 0.90
N VAL A 46 -3.55 7.31 -0.04
CA VAL A 46 -3.54 8.75 0.13
C VAL A 46 -4.85 9.29 -0.43
N GLN A 47 -5.56 10.08 0.37
CA GLN A 47 -6.86 10.65 0.00
C GLN A 47 -6.79 12.17 0.02
N GLY A 48 -7.19 12.82 -1.07
CA GLY A 48 -7.22 14.29 -1.19
C GLY A 48 -6.07 14.86 -2.03
N ASN A 49 -5.92 16.18 -1.97
CA ASN A 49 -4.88 16.91 -2.71
C ASN A 49 -3.61 16.96 -1.86
N PHE A 50 -2.60 16.18 -2.23
CA PHE A 50 -1.29 16.25 -1.58
C PHE A 50 -0.66 17.62 -1.84
N VAL A 51 -0.23 18.26 -0.76
CA VAL A 51 0.52 19.52 -0.81
C VAL A 51 1.84 19.32 -0.07
N SER A 52 2.94 19.55 -0.77
CA SER A 52 4.28 19.41 -0.24
C SER A 52 4.75 20.68 0.47
N LYS A 53 5.71 20.55 1.38
CA LYS A 53 6.36 21.68 2.05
C LYS A 53 6.98 22.66 1.06
N GLU A 54 7.59 22.14 0.01
CA GLU A 54 8.25 22.91 -1.05
C GLU A 54 7.23 23.75 -1.83
N GLN A 55 6.06 23.17 -2.14
CA GLN A 55 4.98 23.88 -2.81
C GLN A 55 4.43 25.03 -1.96
N VAL A 56 4.29 24.85 -0.65
CA VAL A 56 3.86 25.94 0.25
C VAL A 56 4.92 27.04 0.33
N GLN A 57 6.20 26.69 0.37
CA GLN A 57 7.30 27.66 0.39
C GLN A 57 7.46 28.40 -0.95
N ALA A 58 7.04 27.81 -2.05
CA ALA A 58 7.03 28.46 -3.35
C ALA A 58 5.96 29.57 -3.46
N LEU A 59 4.98 29.61 -2.56
CA LEU A 59 3.95 30.65 -2.54
C LEU A 59 4.55 31.99 -2.10
N GLN A 60 4.33 33.01 -2.91
CA GLN A 60 4.75 34.37 -2.60
C GLN A 60 3.54 35.30 -2.51
N PRO A 61 3.47 36.19 -1.50
CA PRO A 61 2.44 37.21 -1.41
C PRO A 61 2.31 37.99 -2.72
N GLY A 62 1.08 38.22 -3.18
CA GLY A 62 0.80 38.90 -4.45
C GLY A 62 0.55 37.98 -5.64
N MET A 63 0.84 36.67 -5.55
CA MET A 63 0.51 35.71 -6.61
C MET A 63 -0.98 35.67 -6.92
N SER A 64 -1.34 35.59 -8.20
CA SER A 64 -2.74 35.42 -8.63
C SER A 64 -3.30 34.06 -8.21
N ARG A 65 -4.64 33.97 -8.08
CA ARG A 65 -5.35 32.69 -7.85
C ARG A 65 -4.95 31.60 -8.84
N GLN A 66 -4.74 31.96 -10.11
CA GLN A 66 -4.30 30.99 -11.13
C GLN A 66 -2.91 30.43 -10.81
N GLN A 67 -1.94 31.29 -10.50
CA GLN A 67 -0.58 30.86 -10.17
C GLN A 67 -0.54 29.98 -8.93
N VAL A 68 -1.34 30.31 -7.90
CA VAL A 68 -1.45 29.47 -6.70
C VAL A 68 -2.02 28.10 -7.05
N ARG A 69 -3.03 28.04 -7.94
CA ARG A 69 -3.61 26.78 -8.43
C ARG A 69 -2.63 25.98 -9.29
N ASP A 70 -1.77 26.64 -10.04
CA ASP A 70 -0.74 25.95 -10.83
C ASP A 70 0.34 25.31 -9.93
N ILE A 71 0.61 25.90 -8.76
CA ILE A 71 1.58 25.38 -7.78
C ILE A 71 0.97 24.28 -6.88
N LEU A 72 -0.18 24.55 -6.28
CA LEU A 72 -0.82 23.67 -5.28
C LEU A 72 -1.83 22.67 -5.89
N GLY A 73 -2.19 22.86 -7.15
CA GLY A 73 -3.29 22.14 -7.80
C GLY A 73 -4.66 22.78 -7.52
N THR A 74 -5.71 22.11 -8.02
CA THR A 74 -7.09 22.61 -7.87
C THR A 74 -7.62 22.25 -6.49
N PRO A 75 -8.06 23.24 -5.67
CA PRO A 75 -8.63 22.95 -4.36
C PRO A 75 -9.89 22.09 -4.49
N LEU A 76 -10.06 21.11 -3.61
CA LEU A 76 -11.22 20.21 -3.62
C LEU A 76 -12.51 20.94 -3.25
N VAL A 77 -12.40 22.00 -2.44
CA VAL A 77 -13.52 22.79 -1.94
C VAL A 77 -13.19 24.28 -2.11
N THR A 78 -13.97 24.96 -2.94
CA THR A 78 -14.05 26.42 -2.96
C THR A 78 -15.36 26.82 -2.28
N SER A 79 -15.29 27.58 -1.20
CA SER A 79 -16.50 28.05 -0.53
C SER A 79 -17.17 29.11 -1.40
N VAL A 80 -18.41 28.89 -1.80
CA VAL A 80 -19.20 29.90 -2.55
C VAL A 80 -19.47 31.17 -1.73
N PHE A 81 -19.38 31.07 -0.40
CA PHE A 81 -19.56 32.19 0.54
C PHE A 81 -18.24 32.85 0.94
N HIS A 82 -17.11 32.15 0.79
CA HIS A 82 -15.78 32.65 1.12
C HIS A 82 -14.87 32.44 -0.09
N ALA A 83 -15.13 33.21 -1.16
CA ALA A 83 -14.33 33.16 -2.37
C ALA A 83 -12.83 33.41 -2.07
N ASP A 84 -12.53 34.15 -1.00
CA ASP A 84 -11.19 34.52 -0.56
C ASP A 84 -10.45 33.45 0.24
N ARG A 85 -11.03 32.26 0.44
CA ARG A 85 -10.40 31.17 1.20
C ARG A 85 -10.46 29.85 0.45
N TRP A 86 -9.29 29.25 0.21
CA TRP A 86 -9.19 27.90 -0.32
C TRP A 86 -8.67 26.95 0.75
N GLU A 87 -9.25 25.75 0.77
CA GLU A 87 -8.85 24.69 1.71
C GLU A 87 -8.29 23.50 0.93
N TYR A 88 -7.10 23.09 1.33
CA TYR A 88 -6.43 21.87 0.88
C TYR A 88 -6.38 20.93 2.07
N VAL A 89 -7.01 19.77 1.93
CA VAL A 89 -7.02 18.74 2.97
C VAL A 89 -6.60 17.44 2.33
N PHE A 90 -5.61 16.79 2.91
CA PHE A 90 -5.25 15.42 2.56
C PHE A 90 -5.12 14.55 3.79
N THR A 91 -5.39 13.27 3.61
CA THR A 91 -5.29 12.25 4.64
C THR A 91 -4.38 11.13 4.15
N ILE A 92 -3.41 10.77 4.98
CA ILE A 92 -2.52 9.62 4.75
C ILE A 92 -2.97 8.52 5.71
N LYS A 93 -3.46 7.40 5.14
CA LYS A 93 -3.87 6.21 5.90
C LYS A 93 -2.83 5.11 5.70
N ARG A 94 -2.10 4.77 6.77
CA ARG A 94 -1.12 3.69 6.76
C ARG A 94 -1.60 2.48 7.57
N PRO A 95 -1.28 1.26 7.14
CA PRO A 95 -1.57 0.07 7.93
C PRO A 95 -0.80 0.13 9.25
N GLY A 96 -1.51 0.02 10.38
CA GLY A 96 -0.91 0.01 11.71
C GLY A 96 -0.58 1.38 12.31
N VAL A 97 -0.90 2.48 11.62
CA VAL A 97 -0.73 3.85 12.15
C VAL A 97 -2.05 4.60 12.01
N ASP A 98 -2.37 5.45 12.99
CA ASP A 98 -3.56 6.29 12.92
C ASP A 98 -3.55 7.19 11.67
N PRO A 99 -4.73 7.41 11.05
CA PRO A 99 -4.85 8.31 9.91
C PRO A 99 -4.30 9.70 10.22
N GLN A 100 -3.38 10.18 9.38
CA GLN A 100 -2.83 11.53 9.51
C GLN A 100 -3.57 12.47 8.57
N VAL A 101 -4.33 13.40 9.14
CA VAL A 101 -4.99 14.47 8.39
C VAL A 101 -4.10 15.70 8.43
N ARG A 102 -3.89 16.33 7.28
CA ARG A 102 -3.17 17.60 7.15
C ARG A 102 -4.04 18.60 6.43
N LYS A 103 -4.09 19.82 6.95
CA LYS A 103 -4.91 20.91 6.43
C LYS A 103 -4.05 22.13 6.13
N LEU A 104 -4.27 22.72 4.97
CA LEU A 104 -3.69 23.98 4.57
C LEU A 104 -4.81 24.90 4.08
N THR A 105 -4.86 26.09 4.66
CA THR A 105 -5.81 27.15 4.34
C THR A 105 -5.06 28.28 3.68
N VAL A 106 -5.48 28.64 2.47
CA VAL A 106 -4.89 29.70 1.66
C VAL A 106 -5.87 30.86 1.63
N PHE A 107 -5.40 32.04 2.05
CA PHE A 107 -6.18 33.27 2.08
C PHE A 107 -5.79 34.19 0.93
N PHE A 108 -6.80 34.79 0.32
CA PHE A 108 -6.67 35.76 -0.75
C PHE A 108 -7.21 37.12 -0.30
N GLN A 109 -6.67 38.18 -0.89
CA GLN A 109 -7.21 39.52 -0.75
C GLN A 109 -7.59 40.02 -2.15
N GLY A 110 -8.88 39.90 -2.51
CA GLY A 110 -9.29 40.05 -3.90
C GLY A 110 -8.75 38.91 -4.75
N ASP A 111 -7.91 39.20 -5.75
CA ASP A 111 -7.34 38.18 -6.64
C ASP A 111 -5.90 37.78 -6.33
N SER A 112 -5.30 38.36 -5.28
CA SER A 112 -3.92 38.10 -4.89
C SER A 112 -3.84 37.26 -3.62
N PHE A 113 -2.85 36.37 -3.58
CA PHE A 113 -2.51 35.56 -2.41
C PHE A 113 -1.98 36.46 -1.29
N ALA A 114 -2.57 36.35 -0.11
CA ALA A 114 -2.17 37.10 1.07
C ALA A 114 -1.29 36.27 2.01
N ARG A 115 -1.78 35.08 2.41
CA ARG A 115 -1.11 34.22 3.39
C ARG A 115 -1.63 32.80 3.34
N ALA A 116 -0.84 31.86 3.84
CA ALA A 116 -1.24 30.47 4.07
C ALA A 116 -1.07 30.10 5.55
N GLU A 117 -2.03 29.37 6.10
CA GLU A 117 -2.01 28.84 7.47
C GLU A 117 -2.38 27.37 7.44
N GLY A 118 -1.76 26.55 8.29
CA GLY A 118 -2.09 25.14 8.35
C GLY A 118 -1.10 24.35 9.17
N ASP A 119 -1.24 23.03 9.07
CA ASP A 119 -0.31 22.08 9.66
C ASP A 119 1.05 22.15 8.95
N GLU A 120 2.11 21.65 9.58
CA GLU A 120 3.37 21.46 8.87
C GLU A 120 3.20 20.40 7.78
N MET A 121 3.52 20.76 6.53
CA MET A 121 3.43 19.86 5.39
C MET A 121 4.67 18.95 5.31
N PRO A 122 4.52 17.68 4.93
CA PRO A 122 5.67 16.81 4.66
C PRO A 122 6.41 17.29 3.41
N SER A 123 7.71 17.06 3.34
CA SER A 123 8.44 17.20 2.07
C SER A 123 7.99 16.14 1.07
N GLU A 124 8.13 16.43 -0.22
CA GLU A 124 7.89 15.44 -1.27
C GLU A 124 8.78 14.20 -1.08
N ALA A 125 10.03 14.38 -0.69
CA ALA A 125 10.96 13.29 -0.44
C ALA A 125 10.53 12.40 0.73
N GLU A 126 10.11 12.98 1.86
CA GLU A 126 9.59 12.22 3.00
C GLU A 126 8.29 11.49 2.64
N PHE A 127 7.43 12.11 1.84
CA PHE A 127 6.20 11.49 1.36
C PHE A 127 6.50 10.31 0.43
N VAL A 128 7.37 10.46 -0.55
CA VAL A 128 7.79 9.38 -1.45
C VAL A 128 8.49 8.27 -0.67
N ALA A 129 9.34 8.60 0.30
CA ALA A 129 9.95 7.63 1.19
C ALA A 129 8.90 6.86 2.01
N SER A 130 7.82 7.53 2.43
CA SER A 130 6.72 6.87 3.13
C SER A 130 5.93 5.91 2.24
N LEU A 131 5.71 6.23 0.95
CA LEU A 131 5.08 5.33 -0.02
C LEU A 131 5.92 4.09 -0.34
N GLN A 132 7.25 4.16 -0.17
CA GLN A 132 8.16 3.04 -0.40
C GLN A 132 8.18 2.02 0.77
N GLY A 133 7.35 2.22 1.80
CA GLY A 133 7.20 1.32 2.94
C GLY A 133 6.91 -0.13 2.56
N MET A 134 7.82 -1.02 2.97
CA MET A 134 7.78 -2.50 2.87
C MET A 134 8.12 -3.17 1.54
N LYS A 135 8.91 -2.53 0.65
CA LYS A 135 9.90 -3.32 -0.09
C LYS A 135 11.04 -3.62 0.87
N GLY A 136 10.89 -4.68 1.67
CA GLY A 136 12.04 -5.27 2.37
C GLY A 136 13.15 -5.38 1.34
N LYS A 137 14.32 -4.78 1.62
CA LYS A 137 15.48 -4.78 0.71
C LYS A 137 15.56 -6.20 0.14
N PRO A 138 15.28 -6.44 -1.16
CA PRO A 138 15.42 -7.78 -1.67
C PRO A 138 16.86 -8.14 -1.36
N LYS A 139 17.06 -9.20 -0.58
CA LYS A 139 18.39 -9.64 -0.22
C LYS A 139 19.03 -9.98 -1.55
N VAL A 140 19.81 -9.04 -2.09
CA VAL A 140 20.40 -9.14 -3.41
C VAL A 140 21.21 -10.43 -3.34
N PRO A 141 20.84 -11.47 -4.13
CA PRO A 141 21.61 -12.70 -4.13
C PRO A 141 23.05 -12.30 -4.45
N GLN A 142 24.03 -12.77 -3.66
CA GLN A 142 25.42 -12.48 -3.97
C GLN A 142 25.72 -13.12 -5.33
N LEU A 143 25.92 -12.27 -6.33
CA LEU A 143 26.24 -12.66 -7.71
C LEU A 143 27.74 -12.96 -7.87
N GLU A 144 28.52 -12.75 -6.81
CA GLU A 144 29.96 -13.04 -6.75
C GLU A 144 30.16 -14.44 -6.16
N ALA A 145 30.77 -15.33 -6.93
CA ALA A 145 31.27 -16.60 -6.42
C ALA A 145 32.54 -16.34 -5.59
N THR A 146 32.58 -16.81 -4.35
CA THR A 146 33.81 -16.77 -3.55
C THR A 146 34.92 -17.54 -4.27
N GLU A 147 36.21 -17.15 -4.16
CA GLU A 147 37.32 -17.84 -4.85
C GLU A 147 37.36 -19.36 -4.59
N ALA A 148 36.91 -19.80 -3.41
CA ALA A 148 36.76 -21.22 -3.07
C ALA A 148 35.67 -21.96 -3.88
N GLN A 149 34.63 -21.25 -4.34
CA GLN A 149 33.59 -21.78 -5.23
C GLN A 149 34.07 -21.76 -6.69
N LEU A 150 34.85 -20.75 -7.07
CA LEU A 150 35.51 -20.69 -8.38
C LEU A 150 36.49 -21.85 -8.58
N ALA A 151 37.27 -22.18 -7.55
CA ALA A 151 38.22 -23.30 -7.56
C ALA A 151 37.55 -24.69 -7.71
N LYS A 152 36.23 -24.77 -7.49
CA LYS A 152 35.45 -26.02 -7.62
C LYS A 152 35.03 -26.31 -9.06
N PHE A 153 35.18 -25.33 -9.97
CA PHE A 153 34.95 -25.47 -11.40
C PHE A 153 36.30 -25.44 -12.12
N PRO A 154 36.98 -26.59 -12.30
CA PRO A 154 38.21 -26.62 -13.07
C PRO A 154 37.92 -26.17 -14.51
N VAL A 155 38.83 -25.37 -15.08
CA VAL A 155 38.81 -25.01 -16.50
C VAL A 155 38.87 -26.30 -17.30
N ARG A 156 37.88 -26.55 -18.17
CA ARG A 156 37.95 -27.64 -19.14
C ARG A 156 39.15 -27.38 -20.05
N ASN A 157 40.18 -28.22 -19.95
CA ASN A 157 41.24 -28.25 -20.96
C ASN A 157 40.66 -28.78 -22.27
N ASN A 158 41.03 -28.17 -23.38
CA ASN A 158 40.45 -28.44 -24.71
C ASN A 158 40.75 -29.85 -25.27
N ASP A 159 41.47 -30.70 -24.54
CA ASP A 159 41.86 -32.04 -24.99
C ASP A 159 40.67 -33.03 -25.03
N ASP A 160 39.57 -32.76 -24.32
CA ASP A 160 38.34 -33.57 -24.37
C ASP A 160 37.39 -33.20 -25.53
N SER A 161 37.75 -32.22 -26.36
CA SER A 161 36.91 -31.79 -27.50
C SER A 161 36.99 -32.75 -28.70
N ALA A 162 37.85 -33.77 -28.64
CA ALA A 162 38.04 -34.72 -29.73
C ALA A 162 36.94 -35.79 -29.85
N ASN A 163 35.98 -35.87 -28.92
CA ASN A 163 34.89 -36.86 -28.99
C ASN A 163 33.50 -36.35 -28.57
N ALA A 164 33.24 -35.04 -28.67
CA ALA A 164 31.88 -34.52 -28.48
C ALA A 164 31.09 -34.64 -29.80
N PRO A 165 29.88 -35.23 -29.81
CA PRO A 165 29.05 -35.28 -31.01
C PRO A 165 28.74 -33.85 -31.46
N ALA A 166 28.94 -33.57 -32.74
CA ALA A 166 28.75 -32.26 -33.35
C ALA A 166 27.32 -31.74 -33.05
N ILE A 167 27.23 -30.77 -32.14
CA ILE A 167 26.00 -30.05 -31.87
C ILE A 167 25.80 -29.13 -33.07
N THR A 168 24.87 -29.48 -33.96
CA THR A 168 24.48 -28.62 -35.08
C THR A 168 23.99 -27.29 -34.52
N ALA A 169 24.59 -26.18 -34.95
CA ALA A 169 24.17 -24.84 -34.56
C ALA A 169 22.66 -24.69 -34.88
N PRO A 170 21.84 -24.19 -33.93
CA PRO A 170 20.45 -23.90 -34.24
C PRO A 170 20.41 -22.84 -35.35
N ALA A 171 19.60 -23.10 -36.37
CA ALA A 171 19.46 -22.25 -37.54
C ALA A 171 19.27 -20.78 -37.11
N ALA A 172 20.04 -19.88 -37.72
CA ALA A 172 19.96 -18.45 -37.47
C ALA A 172 18.49 -18.01 -37.59
N THR A 173 17.85 -17.72 -36.46
CA THR A 173 16.50 -17.14 -36.44
C THR A 173 16.59 -15.75 -37.02
N SER A 174 16.25 -15.64 -38.31
CA SER A 174 16.05 -14.36 -38.99
C SER A 174 14.89 -13.63 -38.32
N TYR A 175 15.21 -12.58 -37.57
CA TYR A 175 14.21 -11.76 -36.90
C TYR A 175 13.68 -10.70 -37.89
N PRO A 176 12.36 -10.50 -37.98
CA PRO A 176 11.79 -9.49 -38.86
C PRO A 176 12.18 -8.07 -38.38
N PRO A 177 12.47 -7.13 -39.30
CA PRO A 177 12.92 -5.79 -38.95
C PRO A 177 11.82 -5.02 -38.20
N LEU A 178 12.18 -4.43 -37.05
CA LEU A 178 11.28 -3.70 -36.15
C LEU A 178 11.09 -2.23 -36.55
N GLU A 179 11.33 -1.88 -37.81
CA GLU A 179 11.15 -0.51 -38.30
C GLU A 179 9.85 -0.42 -39.10
N SER A 180 8.88 0.30 -38.55
CA SER A 180 7.70 0.76 -39.28
C SER A 180 8.12 1.91 -40.19
N ARG A 181 8.05 1.70 -41.51
CA ARG A 181 8.24 2.74 -42.52
C ARG A 181 7.15 3.82 -42.44
#